data_AF-A0A0R2BIH5-F1
#
_entry.id   AF-A0A0R2BIH5-F1
#
_cell.length_a   1.000
_cell.length_b   1.000
_cell.length_c   1.000
_cell.angle_alpha   90.00
_cell.angle_beta   90.00
_cell.angle_gamma   90.00
#
_symmetry.space_group_name_H-M   'P 1'
#
loop_
_entity.id
_entity.type
_entity.pdbx_description
1 polymer ?
#
loop_
_entity_poly.entity_id
_entity_poly.type
_entity_poly.pdbx_seq_one_letter_code
_entity_poly.pdbx_strand_id
1 'polypeptide(L)'
;MAKQVVDFSRDETQQIVHLEVIGQFTVQDQEADSDKVKSYIAMNGNAMLYPYLRAIISIVTSIDRPDTTILPTLNFKTTVEELTSEKNEDCK
;
A
#
# COMPACT_ATOMS: atom_id res chain seq x y z
N MET A 1 3.02 6.43 -29.70
CA MET A 1 2.46 7.59 -28.96
C MET A 1 3.60 8.28 -28.24
N ALA A 2 3.87 9.53 -28.55
CA ALA A 2 4.92 10.31 -27.88
C ALA A 2 4.27 11.14 -26.77
N LYS A 3 4.86 11.09 -25.57
CA LYS A 3 4.46 11.92 -24.44
C LYS A 3 5.70 12.62 -23.90
N GLN A 4 5.67 13.95 -23.89
CA GLN A 4 6.51 14.81 -23.08
C GLN A 4 5.74 16.11 -22.86
N VAL A 5 5.75 16.62 -21.62
CA VAL A 5 6.30 17.93 -21.23
C VAL A 5 6.52 17.84 -19.72
N VAL A 6 7.67 18.38 -19.30
CA VAL A 6 8.18 18.41 -17.93
C VAL A 6 8.14 19.85 -17.48
N ASP A 7 7.42 20.13 -16.38
CA ASP A 7 7.46 21.42 -15.70
C ASP A 7 8.10 21.22 -14.32
N PHE A 8 9.24 21.87 -14.11
CA PHE A 8 9.91 21.92 -12.81
C PHE A 8 9.52 23.20 -12.08
N SER A 9 8.66 23.09 -11.08
CA SER A 9 8.51 24.11 -10.04
C SER A 9 9.06 23.53 -8.75
N ARG A 10 10.11 24.16 -8.22
CA ARG A 10 10.87 23.69 -7.05
C ARG A 10 10.30 24.31 -5.79
N ASP A 11 9.61 23.51 -4.99
CA ASP A 11 9.35 23.78 -3.58
C ASP A 11 10.25 22.83 -2.77
N GLU A 12 11.25 23.35 -2.06
CA GLU A 12 12.44 22.59 -1.66
C GLU A 12 12.25 21.54 -0.55
N THR A 13 11.03 21.22 -0.11
CA THR A 13 10.88 20.51 1.18
C THR A 13 10.03 19.25 1.23
N GLN A 14 9.27 18.87 0.19
CA GLN A 14 8.45 17.64 0.27
C GLN A 14 8.53 16.75 -0.97
N GLN A 15 8.85 15.47 -0.73
CA GLN A 15 8.81 14.41 -1.75
C GLN A 15 7.43 13.74 -1.68
N ILE A 16 6.64 13.87 -2.75
CA ILE A 16 5.32 13.22 -2.86
C ILE A 16 5.47 12.00 -3.75
N VAL A 17 5.19 10.82 -3.20
CA VAL A 17 5.20 9.55 -3.93
C VAL A 17 3.81 8.93 -3.87
N HIS A 18 3.21 8.70 -5.04
CA HIS A 18 1.98 7.92 -5.17
C HIS A 18 2.33 6.55 -5.74
N LEU A 19 2.02 5.48 -5.00
CA LEU A 19 2.35 4.11 -5.35
C LEU A 19 1.12 3.22 -5.19
N GLU A 20 0.81 2.45 -6.23
CA GLU A 20 -0.26 1.47 -6.24
C GLU A 20 0.34 0.08 -6.50
N VAL A 21 0.00 -0.89 -5.64
CA VAL A 21 0.44 -2.29 -5.76
C VAL A 21 -0.79 -3.17 -5.76
N ILE A 22 -0.99 -3.92 -6.84
CA ILE A 22 -2.15 -4.79 -7.02
C ILE A 22 -1.70 -6.25 -6.87
N GLY A 23 -2.29 -6.95 -5.90
CA GLY A 23 -2.11 -8.39 -5.71
C GLY A 23 -3.31 -9.17 -6.23
N GLN A 24 -3.06 -10.19 -7.05
CA GLN A 24 -4.08 -11.16 -7.45
C GLN A 24 -3.91 -12.44 -6.63
N PHE A 25 -4.97 -12.86 -5.95
CA PHE A 25 -4.97 -14.03 -5.06
C PHE A 25 -5.99 -15.06 -5.52
N THR A 26 -5.62 -16.33 -5.46
CA THR A 26 -6.52 -17.46 -5.67
C THR A 26 -6.62 -18.26 -4.39
N VAL A 27 -7.84 -18.41 -3.87
CA VAL A 27 -8.11 -19.17 -2.64
C VAL A 27 -8.62 -20.54 -3.02
N GLN A 28 -7.95 -21.59 -2.53
CA GLN A 28 -8.27 -23.00 -2.81
C GLN A 28 -9.09 -23.63 -1.68
N ASP A 29 -10.07 -22.90 -1.16
CA ASP A 29 -11.00 -23.41 -0.15
C ASP A 29 -12.42 -23.30 -0.70
N GLN A 30 -13.03 -24.46 -0.95
CA GLN A 30 -14.33 -24.58 -1.61
C GLN A 30 -15.51 -24.39 -0.65
N GLU A 31 -15.27 -24.46 0.66
CA GLU A 31 -16.31 -24.30 1.69
C GLU A 31 -16.13 -23.01 2.51
N ALA A 32 -15.17 -22.17 2.16
CA ALA A 32 -14.90 -20.95 2.90
C ALA A 32 -16.02 -19.92 2.71
N ASP A 33 -16.57 -19.48 3.84
CA ASP A 33 -17.44 -18.31 3.93
C ASP A 33 -16.77 -17.08 3.29
N SER A 34 -17.43 -16.48 2.30
CA SER A 34 -16.95 -15.34 1.52
C SER A 34 -16.43 -14.20 2.41
N ASP A 35 -17.09 -13.94 3.54
CA ASP A 35 -16.69 -12.82 4.41
C ASP A 35 -15.44 -13.14 5.24
N LYS A 36 -15.22 -14.41 5.57
CA LYS A 36 -13.95 -14.87 6.14
C LYS A 36 -12.83 -14.82 5.11
N VAL A 37 -13.10 -15.21 3.87
CA VAL A 37 -12.11 -15.13 2.79
C VAL A 37 -11.66 -13.69 2.57
N LYS A 38 -12.59 -12.73 2.54
CA LYS A 38 -12.27 -11.30 2.42
C LYS A 38 -11.40 -10.80 3.56
N SER A 39 -11.70 -11.16 4.80
CA SER A 39 -10.89 -10.73 5.95
C SER A 39 -9.49 -11.35 5.92
N TYR A 40 -9.37 -12.62 5.53
CA TYR A 40 -8.08 -13.28 5.35
C TYR A 40 -7.24 -12.63 4.25
N ILE A 41 -7.84 -12.31 3.09
CA ILE A 41 -7.13 -11.64 1.99
C ILE A 41 -6.76 -10.20 2.40
N ALA A 42 -7.64 -9.47 3.07
CA ALA A 42 -7.35 -8.11 3.52
C ALA A 42 -6.15 -8.08 4.49
N MET A 43 -6.10 -9.01 5.45
CA MET A 43 -5.01 -9.09 6.42
C MET A 43 -3.71 -9.60 5.78
N ASN A 44 -3.76 -10.83 5.24
CA ASN A 44 -2.58 -11.55 4.80
C ASN A 44 -2.10 -11.05 3.45
N GLY A 45 -3.02 -10.66 2.56
CA GLY A 45 -2.69 -10.07 1.27
C GLY A 45 -1.92 -8.76 1.44
N ASN A 46 -2.37 -7.87 2.33
CA ASN A 46 -1.63 -6.64 2.63
C ASN A 46 -0.25 -6.93 3.23
N ALA A 47 -0.15 -7.89 4.14
CA ALA A 47 1.13 -8.32 4.70
C ALA A 47 2.09 -8.91 3.64
N MET A 48 1.55 -9.61 2.63
CA MET A 48 2.34 -10.13 1.50
C MET A 48 2.79 -9.04 0.54
N LEU A 49 1.97 -8.02 0.30
CA LEU A 49 2.28 -6.93 -0.62
C LEU A 49 3.21 -5.87 0.00
N TYR A 50 3.19 -5.71 1.32
CA TYR A 50 3.95 -4.67 2.01
C TYR A 50 5.47 -4.69 1.81
N PRO A 51 6.16 -5.85 1.82
CA PRO A 51 7.58 -5.91 1.51
C PRO A 51 7.91 -5.33 0.13
N TYR A 52 7.03 -5.53 -0.86
CA TYR A 52 7.19 -4.97 -2.20
C TYR A 52 7.00 -3.46 -2.20
N LEU A 53 5.95 -2.96 -1.53
CA LEU A 53 5.72 -1.52 -1.36
C LEU A 53 6.94 -0.83 -0.73
N ARG A 54 7.44 -1.41 0.36
CA ARG A 54 8.62 -0.91 1.09
C ARG A 54 9.88 -0.91 0.23
N ALA A 55 10.12 -1.97 -0.53
CA ALA A 55 11.27 -2.06 -1.44
C ALA A 55 11.18 -1.01 -2.56
N ILE A 56 10.01 -0.85 -3.18
CA ILE A 56 9.81 0.14 -4.25
C ILE A 56 10.03 1.55 -3.73
N ILE A 57 9.47 1.90 -2.57
CA ILE A 57 9.66 3.22 -1.96
C ILE A 57 11.13 3.46 -1.62
N SER A 58 11.82 2.46 -1.07
CA SER A 58 13.26 2.55 -0.80
C SER A 58 14.04 2.85 -2.08
N ILE A 59 13.76 2.15 -3.18
CA ILE A 59 14.45 2.36 -4.46
C ILE A 59 14.13 3.75 -5.02
N VAL A 60 12.84 4.11 -5.11
CA VAL A 60 12.41 5.38 -5.71
C VAL A 60 12.93 6.58 -4.91
N THR A 61 12.94 6.50 -3.57
CA THR A 61 13.43 7.60 -2.72
C THR A 61 14.95 7.71 -2.73
N SER A 62 15.68 6.59 -2.85
CA SER A 62 17.15 6.60 -2.99
C SER A 62 17.67 7.27 -4.26
N ILE A 63 16.82 7.38 -5.29
CA ILE A 63 17.16 8.07 -6.54
C ILE A 63 17.13 9.59 -6.33
N ASP A 64 16.18 10.09 -5.53
CA ASP A 64 15.99 11.53 -5.29
C ASP A 64 16.95 12.08 -4.24
N ARG A 65 17.22 11.31 -3.16
CA ARG A 65 18.10 11.70 -2.07
C ARG A 65 19.07 10.58 -1.67
N PRO A 66 20.30 10.91 -1.25
CA PRO A 66 21.25 9.92 -0.74
C PRO A 66 20.72 9.21 0.53
N ASP A 67 19.84 9.88 1.26
CA ASP A 67 19.19 9.34 2.45
C ASP A 67 17.97 8.53 2.00
N THR A 68 18.12 7.21 1.98
CA THR A 68 17.05 6.32 1.55
C THR A 68 15.92 6.28 2.58
N THR A 69 14.69 6.55 2.16
CA THR A 69 13.52 6.43 3.04
C THR A 69 13.06 4.99 3.06
N ILE A 70 13.21 4.35 4.22
CA ILE A 70 12.73 2.98 4.45
C ILE A 70 11.47 3.07 5.29
N LEU A 71 10.35 2.54 4.77
CA LEU A 71 9.13 2.46 5.57
C LEU A 71 9.34 1.62 6.83
N PRO A 72 8.71 1.96 7.97
CA PRO A 72 8.79 1.17 9.20
C PRO A 72 8.10 -0.19 9.03
N THR A 73 8.22 -1.08 10.01
CA THR A 73 7.40 -2.30 10.01
C THR A 73 5.97 -1.94 10.39
N LEU A 74 4.99 -2.41 9.61
CA LEU A 74 3.58 -2.25 9.95
C LEU A 74 2.99 -3.54 10.53
N ASN A 75 2.11 -3.37 11.51
CA ASN A 75 1.28 -4.45 12.01
C ASN A 75 -0.11 -4.39 11.36
N PHE A 76 -0.30 -5.17 10.30
CA PHE A 76 -1.53 -5.18 9.52
C PHE A 76 -2.77 -5.60 10.30
N LYS A 77 -2.61 -6.31 11.44
CA LYS A 77 -3.74 -6.65 12.31
C LYS A 77 -4.40 -5.40 12.87
N THR A 78 -3.61 -4.54 13.48
CA THR A 78 -4.09 -3.29 14.07
C THR A 78 -4.59 -2.34 12.99
N THR A 79 -3.86 -2.20 11.87
CA THR A 79 -4.23 -1.29 10.79
C THR A 79 -5.54 -1.69 10.09
N VAL A 80 -5.79 -2.98 9.87
CA VAL A 80 -7.05 -3.43 9.26
C VAL A 80 -8.22 -3.28 10.24
N GLU A 81 -8.00 -3.55 11.53
CA GLU A 81 -9.01 -3.36 12.59
C GLU A 81 -9.46 -1.89 12.70
N GLU A 82 -8.52 -0.93 12.64
CA GLU A 82 -8.79 0.51 12.62
C GLU A 82 -9.62 0.93 11.39
N LEU A 83 -9.22 0.49 10.19
CA LEU A 83 -9.93 0.78 8.93
C LEU A 83 -11.32 0.15 8.85
N THR A 84 -11.55 -0.98 9.54
CA THR A 84 -12.89 -1.57 9.66
C THR A 84 -13.77 -0.88 10.69
N SER A 85 -13.19 -0.14 11.64
CA SER A 85 -13.91 0.60 12.68
C SER A 85 -14.42 1.95 12.16
N GLU A 86 -13.63 2.66 11.35
CA GLU A 86 -14.02 3.94 10.74
C GLU A 86 -15.17 3.79 9.73
N LYS A 87 -15.27 2.65 9.03
CA LYS A 87 -16.39 2.37 8.11
C LYS A 87 -17.78 2.27 8.77
N ASN A 88 -17.87 2.21 10.10
CA ASN A 88 -19.14 2.17 10.83
C ASN A 88 -19.64 3.56 11.27
N GLU A 89 -18.87 4.64 11.09
CA GLU A 89 -19.29 6.00 11.45
C GLU A 89 -19.72 6.85 10.25
N ASP A 90 -19.35 6.47 9.02
CA ASP A 90 -19.79 7.14 7.77
C ASP A 90 -21.13 6.63 7.20
N CYS A 91 -21.82 5.72 7.90
CA CYS A 91 -23.18 5.32 7.58
C CYS A 91 -24.14 5.72 8.71
N LYS A 92 -24.30 7.04 8.91
CA LYS A 92 -25.46 7.63 9.57
C LYS A 92 -25.85 8.94 8.91
#